data_AF-A0A2N0ZXV6-F1
#
_entry.id   AF-A0A2N0ZXV6-F1
#
_cell.length_a   1.000
_cell.length_b   1.000
_cell.length_c   1.000
_cell.angle_alpha   90.00
_cell.angle_beta   90.00
_cell.angle_gamma   90.00
#
_symmetry.space_group_name_H-M   'P 1'
#
loop_
_entity.id
_entity.type
_entity.pdbx_description
1 polymer ?
#
loop_
_entity_poly.entity_id
_entity_poly.type
_entity_poly.pdbx_seq_one_letter_code
_entity_poly.pdbx_strand_id
1 'polypeptide(L)'
;MSQFIIVEFWRVLKPSGSLYLFCGSKLAAEIEVLMKSRFNVLNHIVWAKPSGVWKRAHKPALRSFFPATERIIFAEHYGAEGFAKGANGYATKCSQLKREVFKPLIDYFKNAREALNISAKEINQATNSQMCSHWFSSSQWKLPTQVQYEQLQTLFNTKGGELLKAHDDLVIDRLTLQKKYEVLKLEYADLRQQYEDLRRPFSVTSEVPYTDVWTYPPVAYYPGKHPCEKPADLLDHVILTSSQEGQVVLDAFMGSGSTGKECIKLNRQFIGIEMEAPTFNKTLIDLDK
;
A
#
# COMPACT_ATOMS: atom_id res chain seq x y z
N MET A 1 36.24 2.90 -0.26
CA MET A 1 35.38 3.23 0.90
C MET A 1 33.89 3.15 0.54
N SER A 2 33.44 3.79 -0.55
CA SER A 2 32.04 3.78 -1.01
C SER A 2 31.44 2.39 -1.25
N GLN A 3 32.20 1.45 -1.82
CA GLN A 3 31.69 0.10 -2.10
C GLN A 3 31.36 -0.72 -0.85
N PHE A 4 32.02 -0.46 0.28
CA PHE A 4 31.73 -1.14 1.55
C PHE A 4 30.44 -0.64 2.19
N ILE A 5 30.13 0.66 2.06
CA ILE A 5 28.90 1.24 2.63
C ILE A 5 27.65 0.67 1.95
N ILE A 6 27.68 0.50 0.62
CA ILE A 6 26.53 -0.08 -0.09
C ILE A 6 26.29 -1.55 0.30
N VAL A 7 27.34 -2.29 0.65
CA VAL A 7 27.23 -3.66 1.20
C VAL A 7 26.51 -3.64 2.55
N GLU A 8 26.89 -2.72 3.44
CA GLU A 8 26.24 -2.60 4.75
C GLU A 8 24.78 -2.16 4.63
N PHE A 9 24.48 -1.21 3.75
CA PHE A 9 23.09 -0.84 3.46
C PHE A 9 22.28 -2.01 2.93
N TRP A 10 22.86 -2.84 2.04
CA TRP A 10 22.21 -4.04 1.55
C TRP A 10 21.95 -5.05 2.67
N ARG A 11 22.89 -5.21 3.61
CA ARG A 11 22.78 -6.13 4.74
C ARG A 11 21.70 -5.71 5.76
N VAL A 12 21.58 -4.41 6.05
CA VAL A 12 20.68 -3.92 7.11
C VAL A 12 19.29 -3.56 6.62
N LEU A 13 19.12 -3.24 5.33
CA LEU A 13 17.82 -2.91 4.77
C LEU A 13 16.94 -4.18 4.70
N LYS A 14 15.73 -4.12 5.28
CA LYS A 14 14.74 -5.20 5.17
C LYS A 14 14.44 -5.51 3.69
N PRO A 15 14.03 -6.75 3.33
CA PRO A 15 13.67 -7.09 1.94
C PRO A 15 12.63 -6.15 1.31
N SER A 16 11.65 -5.69 2.10
CA SER A 16 10.62 -4.71 1.71
C SER A 16 11.01 -3.25 2.02
N GLY A 17 12.29 -2.97 2.23
CA GLY A 17 12.78 -1.64 2.57
C GLY A 17 13.02 -0.74 1.35
N SER A 18 12.89 0.56 1.58
CA SER A 18 13.23 1.63 0.63
C SER A 18 14.55 2.29 1.04
N LEU A 19 15.37 2.70 0.07
CA LEU A 19 16.63 3.41 0.29
C LEU A 19 16.69 4.69 -0.54
N TYR A 20 16.97 5.82 0.11
CA TYR A 20 17.18 7.12 -0.52
C TYR A 20 18.59 7.61 -0.24
N LEU A 21 19.36 7.87 -1.31
CA LEU A 21 20.75 8.32 -1.19
C LEU A 21 20.93 9.69 -1.86
N PHE A 22 21.17 10.71 -1.04
CA PHE A 22 21.39 12.09 -1.50
C PHE A 22 22.82 12.27 -2.01
N CYS A 23 22.96 12.94 -3.14
CA CYS A 23 24.28 13.25 -3.71
C CYS A 23 24.26 14.51 -4.59
N GLY A 24 25.45 15.07 -4.81
CA GLY A 24 25.63 16.12 -5.80
C GLY A 24 25.47 15.57 -7.23
N SER A 25 25.01 16.42 -8.15
CA SER A 25 24.77 16.02 -9.55
C SER A 25 25.99 15.43 -10.26
N LYS A 26 27.20 15.82 -9.86
CA LYS A 26 28.46 15.30 -10.43
C LYS A 26 28.77 13.86 -10.04
N LEU A 27 28.30 13.41 -8.87
CA LEU A 27 28.55 12.06 -8.34
C LEU A 27 27.43 11.07 -8.66
N ALA A 28 26.29 11.56 -9.16
CA ALA A 28 25.08 10.77 -9.22
C ALA A 28 25.20 9.54 -10.14
N ALA A 29 25.88 9.68 -11.28
CA ALA A 29 26.10 8.56 -12.22
C ALA A 29 26.98 7.46 -11.59
N GLU A 30 28.07 7.83 -10.92
CA GLU A 30 28.96 6.87 -10.26
C GLU A 30 28.26 6.15 -9.11
N ILE A 31 27.48 6.89 -8.32
CA ILE A 31 26.68 6.34 -7.22
C ILE A 31 25.60 5.41 -7.75
N GLU A 32 24.92 5.77 -8.84
CA GLU A 32 23.89 4.92 -9.45
C GLU A 32 24.48 3.58 -9.93
N VAL A 33 25.65 3.61 -10.59
CA VAL A 33 26.36 2.39 -11.00
C VAL A 33 26.72 1.53 -9.79
N LEU A 34 27.20 2.16 -8.71
CA LEU A 34 27.53 1.45 -7.47
C LEU A 34 26.28 0.82 -6.83
N MET A 35 25.16 1.57 -6.78
CA MET A 35 23.88 1.10 -6.25
C MET A 35 23.33 -0.08 -7.06
N LYS A 36 23.42 -0.01 -8.39
CA LYS A 36 23.00 -1.07 -9.33
C LYS A 36 23.80 -2.37 -9.22
N SER A 37 24.86 -2.41 -8.40
CA SER A 37 25.55 -3.67 -8.09
C SER A 37 24.80 -4.54 -7.06
N ARG A 38 23.87 -3.97 -6.29
CA ARG A 38 23.17 -4.65 -5.17
C ARG A 38 21.69 -4.33 -5.03
N PHE A 39 21.24 -3.22 -5.59
CA PHE A 39 19.88 -2.73 -5.47
C PHE A 39 19.24 -2.51 -6.84
N ASN A 40 17.92 -2.64 -6.88
CA ASN A 40 17.10 -2.17 -7.97
C ASN A 40 16.91 -0.64 -7.81
N VAL A 41 17.56 0.16 -8.68
CA VAL A 41 17.37 1.61 -8.68
C VAL A 41 16.05 1.94 -9.40
N LEU A 42 15.12 2.56 -8.67
CA LEU A 42 13.77 2.87 -9.15
C LEU A 42 13.73 4.25 -9.82
N ASN A 43 14.28 5.27 -9.16
CA ASN A 43 14.24 6.63 -9.64
C ASN A 43 15.55 7.36 -9.35
N HIS A 44 15.85 8.32 -10.23
CA HIS A 44 16.91 9.28 -10.07
C HIS A 44 16.29 10.67 -9.89
N ILE A 45 15.88 10.97 -8.65
CA ILE A 45 15.10 12.15 -8.32
C ILE A 45 15.98 13.39 -8.36
N VAL A 46 15.46 14.45 -8.99
CA VAL A 46 16.09 15.77 -9.06
C VAL A 46 15.49 16.67 -7.99
N TRP A 47 16.28 17.06 -7.00
CA TRP A 47 15.88 18.12 -6.07
C TRP A 47 16.31 19.48 -6.65
N ALA A 48 15.34 20.22 -7.17
CA ALA A 48 15.49 21.59 -7.63
C ALA A 48 15.30 22.58 -6.47
N LYS A 49 16.30 23.44 -6.28
CA LYS A 49 16.23 24.49 -5.25
C LYS A 49 15.61 25.75 -5.87
N PRO A 50 14.48 26.26 -5.36
CA PRO A 50 13.78 27.41 -5.96
C PRO A 50 14.56 28.74 -5.85
N SER A 51 15.51 28.81 -4.92
CA SER A 51 16.36 29.99 -4.70
C SER A 51 17.69 29.58 -4.09
N GLY A 52 18.73 30.38 -4.31
CA GLY A 52 20.05 30.13 -3.73
C GLY A 52 21.10 31.14 -4.19
N VAL A 53 22.37 30.83 -3.89
CA VAL A 53 23.48 31.78 -4.02
C VAL A 53 23.77 32.19 -5.47
N TRP A 54 23.31 31.44 -6.47
CA TRP A 54 23.45 31.79 -7.88
C TRP A 54 22.75 33.09 -8.25
N LYS A 55 21.75 33.53 -7.47
CA LYS A 55 21.14 34.86 -7.63
C LYS A 55 22.16 35.99 -7.44
N ARG A 56 23.25 35.74 -6.71
CA ARG A 56 24.38 36.67 -6.47
C ARG A 56 25.61 36.35 -7.30
N ALA A 57 25.55 35.37 -8.19
CA ALA A 57 26.70 34.98 -9.00
C ALA A 57 27.00 36.03 -10.08
N HIS A 58 28.28 36.32 -10.29
CA HIS A 58 28.72 37.16 -11.41
C HIS A 58 28.58 36.38 -12.72
N LYS A 59 27.41 36.50 -13.36
CA LYS A 59 27.03 35.72 -14.57
C LYS A 59 28.09 35.74 -15.67
N PRO A 60 28.73 36.88 -16.02
CA PRO A 60 29.74 36.91 -17.07
C PRO A 60 31.01 36.08 -16.77
N ALA A 61 31.29 35.78 -15.49
CA ALA A 61 32.44 34.94 -15.12
C ALA A 61 32.13 33.43 -15.14
N LEU A 62 30.88 33.03 -15.34
CA LEU A 62 30.51 31.62 -15.37
C LEU A 62 31.05 30.94 -16.63
N ARG A 63 31.71 29.80 -16.45
CA ARG A 63 32.19 28.92 -17.53
C ARG A 63 31.34 27.65 -17.69
N SER A 64 30.30 27.50 -16.87
CA SER A 64 29.34 26.41 -16.90
C SER A 64 28.04 26.84 -16.21
N PHE A 65 26.96 26.07 -16.38
CA PHE A 65 25.72 26.30 -15.65
C PHE A 65 25.93 26.15 -14.14
N PHE A 66 25.26 27.00 -13.37
CA PHE A 66 25.33 26.92 -11.92
C PHE A 66 24.61 25.65 -11.41
N PRO A 67 25.21 24.85 -10.51
CA PRO A 67 24.57 23.65 -9.98
C PRO A 67 23.47 24.00 -8.96
N ALA A 68 22.27 24.29 -9.43
CA ALA A 68 21.09 24.63 -8.61
C ALA A 68 20.29 23.39 -8.15
N THR A 69 20.81 22.18 -8.36
CA THR A 69 20.10 20.92 -8.10
C THR A 69 20.97 19.93 -7.33
N GLU A 70 20.34 19.06 -6.55
CA GLU A 70 20.91 17.83 -6.00
C GLU A 70 20.22 16.61 -6.63
N ARG A 71 20.75 15.41 -6.38
CA ARG A 71 20.18 14.14 -6.80
C ARG A 71 19.87 13.26 -5.60
N ILE A 72 18.81 12.47 -5.72
CA ILE A 72 18.42 11.47 -4.73
C ILE A 72 18.21 10.16 -5.49
N ILE A 73 19.07 9.18 -5.23
CA ILE A 73 18.94 7.84 -5.81
C ILE A 73 17.97 7.07 -4.92
N PHE A 74 16.81 6.71 -5.48
CA PHE A 74 15.80 5.92 -4.80
C PHE A 74 15.87 4.47 -5.28
N ALA A 75 16.03 3.53 -4.35
CA ALA A 75 16.27 2.13 -4.64
C ALA A 75 15.59 1.19 -3.64
N GLU A 76 15.49 -0.09 -4.03
CA GLU A 76 14.98 -1.20 -3.23
C GLU A 76 15.82 -2.46 -3.45
N HIS A 77 15.58 -3.51 -2.67
CA HIS A 77 16.14 -4.84 -2.96
C HIS A 77 15.60 -5.41 -4.27
N TYR A 78 16.40 -6.22 -4.97
CA TYR A 78 15.91 -6.98 -6.12
C TYR A 78 14.77 -7.92 -5.70
N GLY A 79 13.70 -7.95 -6.50
CA GLY A 79 12.57 -8.85 -6.27
C GLY A 79 11.61 -8.41 -5.16
N ALA A 80 11.73 -7.19 -4.63
CA ALA A 80 10.83 -6.65 -3.60
C ALA A 80 9.34 -6.67 -4.04
N GLU A 81 9.04 -6.53 -5.33
CA GLU A 81 7.67 -6.65 -5.87
C GLU A 81 7.09 -8.08 -5.84
N GLY A 82 7.95 -9.12 -5.86
CA GLY A 82 7.55 -10.53 -5.94
C GLY A 82 6.80 -11.01 -4.70
N PHE A 83 6.96 -10.32 -3.56
CA PHE A 83 6.41 -10.73 -2.27
C PHE A 83 4.92 -10.42 -2.10
N ALA A 84 4.30 -9.56 -2.93
CA ALA A 84 2.97 -9.01 -2.62
C ALA A 84 2.06 -8.73 -3.84
N LYS A 85 2.12 -9.53 -4.91
CA LYS A 85 1.26 -9.35 -6.12
C LYS A 85 -0.25 -9.59 -5.89
N GLY A 86 -0.70 -9.97 -4.70
CA GLY A 86 -2.06 -10.48 -4.46
C GLY A 86 -3.16 -9.48 -4.05
N ALA A 87 -2.84 -8.21 -3.80
CA ALA A 87 -3.70 -7.31 -3.01
C ALA A 87 -4.76 -6.50 -3.80
N ASN A 88 -4.58 -6.26 -5.10
CA ASN A 88 -5.39 -5.29 -5.88
C ASN A 88 -6.82 -5.79 -6.27
N GLY A 89 -7.39 -6.72 -5.50
CA GLY A 89 -8.69 -7.35 -5.80
C GLY A 89 -9.46 -7.81 -4.58
N TYR A 90 -9.23 -7.25 -3.39
CA TYR A 90 -9.86 -7.71 -2.14
C TYR A 90 -11.40 -7.72 -2.20
N ALA A 91 -12.02 -6.65 -2.69
CA ALA A 91 -13.48 -6.58 -2.83
C ALA A 91 -14.00 -7.65 -3.81
N THR A 92 -13.28 -7.87 -4.91
CA THR A 92 -13.58 -8.91 -5.91
C THR A 92 -13.45 -10.30 -5.31
N LYS A 93 -12.36 -10.58 -4.59
CA LYS A 93 -12.12 -11.86 -3.91
C LYS A 93 -13.12 -12.12 -2.79
N CYS A 94 -13.50 -11.11 -1.99
CA CYS A 94 -14.57 -11.24 -0.99
C CYS A 94 -15.91 -11.59 -1.64
N SER A 95 -16.21 -10.97 -2.79
CA SER A 95 -17.43 -11.26 -3.56
C SER A 95 -17.42 -12.68 -4.14
N GLN A 96 -16.27 -13.12 -4.65
CA GLN A 96 -16.08 -14.48 -5.15
C GLN A 96 -16.17 -15.51 -4.02
N LEU A 97 -15.48 -15.30 -2.91
CA LEU A 97 -15.52 -16.14 -1.72
C LEU A 97 -16.95 -16.31 -1.20
N LYS A 98 -17.74 -15.22 -1.17
CA LYS A 98 -19.15 -15.30 -0.80
C LYS A 98 -19.94 -16.19 -1.76
N ARG A 99 -19.71 -16.08 -3.07
CA ARG A 99 -20.37 -16.95 -4.08
C ARG A 99 -19.99 -18.42 -3.88
N GLU A 100 -18.72 -18.70 -3.58
CA GLU A 100 -18.23 -20.05 -3.34
C GLU A 100 -18.80 -20.67 -2.05
N VAL A 101 -18.81 -19.91 -0.95
CA VAL A 101 -19.37 -20.38 0.33
C VAL A 101 -20.87 -20.65 0.23
N PHE A 102 -21.63 -19.79 -0.45
CA PHE A 102 -23.09 -19.95 -0.62
C PHE A 102 -23.49 -20.85 -1.79
N LYS A 103 -22.52 -21.40 -2.54
CA LYS A 103 -22.76 -22.26 -3.70
C LYS A 103 -23.75 -23.40 -3.44
N PRO A 104 -23.73 -24.13 -2.31
CA PRO A 104 -24.68 -25.21 -2.06
C PRO A 104 -26.15 -24.75 -2.07
N LEU A 105 -26.44 -23.57 -1.51
CA LEU A 105 -27.80 -23.00 -1.50
C LEU A 105 -28.16 -22.39 -2.87
N ILE A 106 -27.21 -21.73 -3.53
CA ILE A 106 -27.42 -21.20 -4.89
C ILE A 106 -27.76 -22.34 -5.85
N ASP A 107 -26.96 -23.41 -5.85
CA ASP A 107 -27.12 -24.56 -6.72
C ASP A 107 -28.42 -25.32 -6.40
N TYR A 108 -28.84 -25.41 -5.14
CA TYR A 108 -30.13 -26.00 -4.76
C TYR A 108 -31.30 -25.34 -5.50
N PHE A 109 -31.43 -24.02 -5.42
CA PHE A 109 -32.50 -23.30 -6.11
C PHE A 109 -32.33 -23.33 -7.63
N LYS A 110 -31.11 -23.06 -8.12
CA LYS A 110 -30.81 -22.99 -9.54
C LYS A 110 -31.13 -24.32 -10.25
N ASN A 111 -30.63 -25.44 -9.72
CA ASN A 111 -30.84 -26.76 -10.30
C ASN A 111 -32.32 -27.14 -10.29
N ALA A 112 -33.05 -26.83 -9.21
CA ALA A 112 -34.48 -27.10 -9.13
C ALA A 112 -35.26 -26.32 -10.20
N ARG A 113 -34.88 -25.05 -10.46
CA ARG A 113 -35.49 -24.24 -11.53
C ARG A 113 -35.20 -24.81 -12.92
N GLU A 114 -33.94 -25.16 -13.17
CA GLU A 114 -33.47 -25.68 -14.46
C GLU A 114 -34.11 -27.03 -14.79
N ALA A 115 -34.26 -27.92 -13.81
CA ALA A 115 -34.90 -29.23 -13.99
C ALA A 115 -36.35 -29.14 -14.49
N LEU A 116 -37.08 -28.09 -14.12
CA LEU A 116 -38.49 -27.88 -14.47
C LEU A 116 -38.68 -26.84 -15.58
N ASN A 117 -37.60 -26.30 -16.15
CA ASN A 117 -37.63 -25.22 -17.14
C ASN A 117 -38.48 -24.00 -16.73
N ILE A 118 -38.49 -23.66 -15.44
CA ILE A 118 -39.30 -22.54 -14.92
C ILE A 118 -38.65 -21.21 -15.29
N SER A 119 -39.40 -20.36 -15.99
CA SER A 119 -38.93 -19.04 -16.41
C SER A 119 -38.91 -18.04 -15.26
N ALA A 120 -38.08 -16.99 -15.40
CA ALA A 120 -38.07 -15.90 -14.44
C ALA A 120 -39.41 -15.14 -14.36
N LYS A 121 -40.15 -15.08 -15.47
CA LYS A 121 -41.48 -14.46 -15.53
C LYS A 121 -42.48 -15.20 -14.65
N GLU A 122 -42.49 -16.54 -14.72
CA GLU A 122 -43.36 -17.38 -13.89
C GLU A 122 -43.06 -17.25 -12.40
N ILE A 123 -41.77 -17.24 -12.02
CA ILE A 123 -41.36 -17.02 -10.62
C ILE A 123 -41.80 -15.65 -10.11
N ASN A 124 -41.56 -14.60 -10.89
CA ASN A 124 -41.91 -13.24 -10.51
C ASN A 124 -43.44 -13.06 -10.39
N GLN A 125 -44.21 -13.68 -11.27
CA GLN A 125 -45.67 -13.70 -11.20
C GLN A 125 -46.18 -14.47 -9.98
N ALA A 126 -45.66 -15.67 -9.72
CA ALA A 126 -46.10 -16.51 -8.60
C ALA A 126 -45.76 -15.89 -7.23
N THR A 127 -44.65 -15.17 -7.14
CA THR A 127 -44.19 -14.56 -5.87
C THR A 127 -44.57 -13.09 -5.72
N ASN A 128 -45.24 -12.50 -6.73
CA ASN A 128 -45.50 -11.07 -6.83
C ASN A 128 -44.25 -10.22 -6.51
N SER A 129 -43.10 -10.60 -7.07
CA SER A 129 -41.81 -9.99 -6.77
C SER A 129 -40.91 -9.94 -8.02
N GLN A 130 -39.83 -9.15 -7.96
CA GLN A 130 -38.79 -9.14 -9.00
C GLN A 130 -37.47 -9.77 -8.51
N MET A 131 -37.58 -10.78 -7.63
CA MET A 131 -36.45 -11.33 -6.88
C MET A 131 -35.87 -12.63 -7.46
N CYS A 132 -36.34 -13.09 -8.63
CA CYS A 132 -35.85 -14.31 -9.26
C CYS A 132 -34.31 -14.37 -9.35
N SER A 133 -33.65 -13.29 -9.77
CA SER A 133 -32.18 -13.23 -9.84
C SER A 133 -31.50 -13.41 -8.48
N HIS A 134 -32.08 -12.89 -7.40
CA HIS A 134 -31.55 -13.00 -6.05
C HIS A 134 -31.69 -14.40 -5.46
N TRP A 135 -32.64 -15.21 -5.93
CA TRP A 135 -32.85 -16.56 -5.39
C TRP A 135 -32.18 -17.64 -6.24
N PHE A 136 -32.11 -17.42 -7.56
CA PHE A 136 -31.69 -18.43 -8.55
C PHE A 136 -30.38 -18.08 -9.26
N SER A 137 -29.67 -17.02 -8.84
CA SER A 137 -28.36 -16.67 -9.39
C SER A 137 -27.33 -16.42 -8.30
N SER A 138 -26.05 -16.53 -8.66
CA SER A 138 -24.92 -16.25 -7.77
C SER A 138 -24.70 -14.76 -7.53
N SER A 139 -25.33 -13.88 -8.32
CA SER A 139 -25.21 -12.44 -8.15
C SER A 139 -26.20 -11.97 -7.08
N GLN A 140 -25.68 -11.42 -5.99
CA GLN A 140 -26.49 -10.85 -4.89
C GLN A 140 -27.48 -11.85 -4.28
N TRP A 141 -27.08 -13.13 -4.17
CA TRP A 141 -27.94 -14.19 -3.67
C TRP A 141 -28.50 -13.89 -2.27
N LYS A 142 -29.78 -14.19 -2.07
CA LYS A 142 -30.50 -14.13 -0.79
C LYS A 142 -31.42 -15.33 -0.66
N LEU A 143 -31.66 -15.80 0.56
CA LEU A 143 -32.68 -16.81 0.81
C LEU A 143 -34.08 -16.16 0.71
N PRO A 144 -35.07 -16.79 0.03
CA PRO A 144 -36.46 -16.35 0.09
C PRO A 144 -36.99 -16.35 1.53
N THR A 145 -37.93 -15.44 1.83
CA THR A 145 -38.71 -15.50 3.08
C THR A 145 -39.61 -16.73 3.10
N GLN A 146 -40.12 -17.12 4.27
CA GLN A 146 -41.06 -18.25 4.42
C GLN A 146 -42.22 -18.15 3.42
N VAL A 147 -42.88 -16.99 3.37
CA VAL A 147 -44.02 -16.73 2.47
C VAL A 147 -43.62 -16.89 1.00
N GLN A 148 -42.45 -16.36 0.61
CA GLN A 148 -41.95 -16.49 -0.76
C GLN A 148 -41.58 -17.94 -1.09
N TYR A 149 -41.05 -18.69 -0.11
CA TYR A 149 -40.71 -20.09 -0.28
C TYR A 149 -41.96 -20.96 -0.50
N GLU A 150 -43.04 -20.71 0.25
CA GLU A 150 -44.32 -21.39 0.08
C GLU A 150 -44.95 -21.10 -1.29
N GLN A 151 -44.85 -19.85 -1.77
CA GLN A 151 -45.27 -19.47 -3.13
C GLN A 151 -44.46 -20.20 -4.20
N LEU A 152 -43.13 -20.28 -4.01
CA LEU A 152 -42.24 -21.05 -4.89
C LEU A 152 -42.59 -22.54 -4.86
N GLN A 153 -42.84 -23.12 -3.69
CA GLN A 153 -43.26 -24.52 -3.55
C GLN A 153 -44.53 -24.80 -4.35
N THR A 154 -45.52 -23.91 -4.25
CA THR A 154 -46.80 -24.03 -5.00
C THR A 154 -46.57 -24.01 -6.51
N LEU A 155 -45.71 -23.10 -7.00
CA LEU A 155 -45.34 -23.05 -8.41
C LEU A 155 -44.63 -24.33 -8.87
N PHE A 156 -43.67 -24.82 -8.09
CA PHE A 156 -42.91 -26.03 -8.41
C PHE A 156 -43.81 -27.27 -8.45
N ASN A 157 -44.72 -27.41 -7.48
CA ASN A 157 -45.71 -28.47 -7.43
C ASN A 157 -46.63 -28.45 -8.67
N THR A 158 -47.04 -27.25 -9.12
CA THR A 158 -47.86 -27.09 -10.33
C THR A 158 -47.13 -27.54 -11.61
N LYS A 159 -45.79 -27.50 -11.59
CA LYS A 159 -44.92 -27.93 -12.70
C LYS A 159 -44.47 -29.39 -12.58
N GLY A 160 -45.00 -30.16 -11.62
CA GLY A 160 -44.70 -31.58 -11.45
C GLY A 160 -43.37 -31.88 -10.75
N GLY A 161 -42.82 -30.93 -9.99
CA GLY A 161 -41.67 -31.16 -9.11
C GLY A 161 -41.88 -30.53 -7.74
N GLU A 162 -40.83 -30.51 -6.90
CA GLU A 162 -40.91 -29.94 -5.56
C GLU A 162 -39.55 -29.41 -5.10
N LEU A 163 -39.56 -28.47 -4.15
CA LEU A 163 -38.38 -28.11 -3.38
C LEU A 163 -38.32 -29.05 -2.16
N LEU A 164 -37.26 -29.85 -2.08
CA LEU A 164 -37.17 -31.01 -1.18
C LEU A 164 -36.86 -30.67 0.28
N LYS A 165 -36.28 -29.49 0.55
CA LYS A 165 -35.90 -29.07 1.91
C LYS A 165 -37.02 -28.27 2.57
N ALA A 166 -37.18 -28.43 3.88
CA ALA A 166 -37.98 -27.48 4.66
C ALA A 166 -37.30 -26.10 4.67
N HIS A 167 -38.08 -25.03 4.79
CA HIS A 167 -37.53 -23.67 4.87
C HIS A 167 -36.62 -23.50 6.09
N ASP A 168 -37.00 -24.07 7.24
CA ASP A 168 -36.20 -24.03 8.47
C ASP A 168 -34.80 -24.64 8.27
N ASP A 169 -34.70 -25.76 7.55
CA ASP A 169 -33.41 -26.38 7.21
C ASP A 169 -32.56 -25.45 6.33
N LEU A 170 -33.18 -24.77 5.36
CA LEU A 170 -32.51 -23.79 4.51
C LEU A 170 -32.04 -22.55 5.31
N VAL A 171 -32.80 -22.14 6.33
CA VAL A 171 -32.40 -21.07 7.25
C VAL A 171 -31.20 -21.50 8.08
N ILE A 172 -31.19 -22.73 8.59
CA ILE A 172 -30.06 -23.31 9.33
C ILE A 172 -28.82 -23.39 8.44
N ASP A 173 -28.95 -23.91 7.22
CA ASP A 173 -27.87 -23.98 6.23
C ASP A 173 -27.32 -22.57 5.94
N ARG A 174 -28.19 -21.59 5.70
CA ARG A 174 -27.80 -20.19 5.44
C ARG A 174 -27.03 -19.60 6.60
N LEU A 175 -27.50 -19.80 7.84
CA LEU A 175 -26.83 -19.29 9.04
C LEU A 175 -25.46 -19.95 9.24
N THR A 176 -25.36 -21.25 8.98
CA THR A 176 -24.10 -22.00 9.04
C THR A 176 -23.09 -21.49 8.00
N LEU A 177 -23.53 -21.31 6.76
CA LEU A 177 -22.69 -20.76 5.68
C LEU A 177 -22.32 -19.30 5.94
N GLN A 178 -23.21 -18.50 6.52
CA GLN A 178 -22.89 -17.13 6.91
C GLN A 178 -21.77 -17.10 7.96
N LYS A 179 -21.86 -17.94 9.00
CA LYS A 179 -20.78 -18.06 10.00
C LYS A 179 -19.46 -18.47 9.35
N LYS A 180 -19.48 -19.47 8.46
CA LYS A 180 -18.29 -19.90 7.71
C LYS A 180 -17.70 -18.78 6.86
N TYR A 181 -18.55 -18.00 6.19
CA TYR A 181 -18.11 -16.85 5.40
C TYR A 181 -17.44 -15.78 6.26
N GLU A 182 -18.01 -15.42 7.41
CA GLU A 182 -17.41 -14.41 8.29
C GLU A 182 -16.03 -14.86 8.82
N VAL A 183 -15.88 -16.13 9.21
CA VAL A 183 -14.58 -16.68 9.64
C VAL A 183 -13.55 -16.61 8.52
N LEU A 184 -13.87 -17.15 7.33
CA LEU A 184 -12.95 -17.12 6.18
C LEU A 184 -12.60 -15.70 5.73
N LYS A 185 -13.55 -14.76 5.84
CA LYS A 185 -13.31 -13.36 5.52
C LYS A 185 -12.31 -12.73 6.49
N LEU A 186 -12.40 -13.04 7.78
CA LEU A 186 -11.43 -12.59 8.78
C LEU A 186 -10.04 -13.19 8.53
N GLU A 187 -9.94 -14.49 8.27
CA GLU A 187 -8.67 -15.15 7.91
C GLU A 187 -8.05 -14.54 6.64
N TYR A 188 -8.88 -14.26 5.63
CA TYR A 188 -8.41 -13.62 4.40
C TYR A 188 -7.98 -12.17 4.61
N ALA A 189 -8.63 -11.43 5.52
CA ALA A 189 -8.24 -10.09 5.91
C ALA A 189 -6.90 -10.08 6.65
N ASP A 190 -6.70 -11.01 7.59
CA ASP A 190 -5.45 -11.18 8.33
C ASP A 190 -4.30 -11.55 7.40
N LEU A 191 -4.50 -12.54 6.52
CA LEU A 191 -3.51 -12.93 5.52
C LEU A 191 -3.18 -11.78 4.57
N ARG A 192 -4.18 -10.99 4.15
CA ARG A 192 -3.95 -9.78 3.34
C ARG A 192 -3.09 -8.77 4.09
N GLN A 193 -3.37 -8.50 5.35
CA GLN A 193 -2.59 -7.56 6.16
C GLN A 193 -1.13 -8.01 6.25
N GLN A 194 -0.90 -9.30 6.49
CA GLN A 194 0.45 -9.89 6.44
C GLN A 194 1.12 -9.70 5.07
N TYR A 195 0.39 -9.85 3.96
CA TYR A 195 0.91 -9.56 2.62
C TYR A 195 1.19 -8.08 2.35
N GLU A 196 0.38 -7.17 2.90
CA GLU A 196 0.61 -5.73 2.80
C GLU A 196 1.85 -5.30 3.59
N ASP A 197 2.08 -5.92 4.76
CA ASP A 197 3.28 -5.70 5.56
C ASP A 197 4.57 -6.23 4.89
N LEU A 198 4.43 -7.27 4.04
CA LEU A 198 5.51 -7.77 3.19
C LEU A 198 5.78 -6.88 1.97
N ARG A 199 4.86 -5.97 1.61
CA ARG A 199 5.05 -5.06 0.48
C ARG A 199 5.90 -3.87 0.91
N ARG A 200 6.81 -3.44 0.04
CA ARG A 200 7.49 -2.16 0.21
C ARG A 200 6.46 -1.01 0.28
N PRO A 201 6.40 -0.24 1.39
CA PRO A 201 5.51 0.91 1.48
C PRO A 201 5.83 1.91 0.37
N PHE A 202 4.80 2.34 -0.33
CA PHE A 202 4.89 3.43 -1.29
C PHE A 202 3.54 4.16 -1.35
N SER A 203 3.49 5.37 -0.83
CA SER A 203 2.29 6.21 -0.85
C SER A 203 2.65 7.61 -1.33
N VAL A 204 1.87 8.13 -2.29
CA VAL A 204 2.02 9.50 -2.79
C VAL A 204 0.64 10.13 -2.84
N THR A 205 0.59 11.42 -2.53
CA THR A 205 -0.64 12.20 -2.52
C THR A 205 -0.50 13.42 -3.43
N SER A 206 -1.59 14.11 -3.71
CA SER A 206 -1.56 15.34 -4.53
C SER A 206 -0.84 16.51 -3.85
N GLU A 207 -0.62 16.44 -2.55
CA GLU A 207 -0.07 17.53 -1.74
C GLU A 207 1.47 17.61 -1.84
N VAL A 208 2.13 16.54 -2.30
CA VAL A 208 3.59 16.46 -2.47
C VAL A 208 3.96 16.05 -3.90
N PRO A 209 5.19 16.36 -4.38
CA PRO A 209 5.61 15.95 -5.72
C PRO A 209 5.61 14.44 -5.90
N TYR A 210 4.71 13.91 -6.75
CA TYR A 210 4.67 12.48 -7.09
C TYR A 210 5.54 12.11 -8.31
N THR A 211 6.18 13.10 -8.95
CA THR A 211 7.14 12.91 -10.05
C THR A 211 8.58 12.90 -9.51
N ASP A 212 9.55 12.63 -10.37
CA ASP A 212 10.98 12.59 -10.03
C ASP A 212 11.66 13.96 -10.02
N VAL A 213 10.92 15.06 -10.13
CA VAL A 213 11.45 16.43 -10.01
C VAL A 213 10.79 17.14 -8.83
N TRP A 214 11.56 17.36 -7.78
CA TRP A 214 11.07 17.90 -6.52
C TRP A 214 11.56 19.32 -6.32
N THR A 215 10.69 20.20 -5.83
CA THR A 215 11.06 21.59 -5.52
C THR A 215 10.86 21.87 -4.04
N TYR A 216 11.96 21.97 -3.30
CA TYR A 216 11.96 22.31 -1.88
C TYR A 216 13.00 23.41 -1.60
N PRO A 217 12.69 24.43 -0.79
CA PRO A 217 13.67 25.44 -0.39
C PRO A 217 14.78 24.81 0.46
N PRO A 218 16.05 25.21 0.28
CA PRO A 218 17.11 24.78 1.19
C PRO A 218 16.86 25.38 2.58
N VAL A 219 17.37 24.72 3.63
CA VAL A 219 17.30 25.23 5.00
C VAL A 219 17.92 26.63 5.05
N ALA A 220 17.28 27.58 5.73
CA ALA A 220 17.83 28.92 5.96
C ALA A 220 19.14 28.85 6.77
N TYR A 221 19.95 29.90 6.76
CA TYR A 221 21.12 29.96 7.63
C TYR A 221 20.72 30.31 9.06
N TYR A 222 21.38 29.69 10.03
CA TYR A 222 21.29 30.04 11.45
C TYR A 222 22.63 29.73 12.15
N PRO A 223 22.95 30.37 13.29
CA PRO A 223 24.20 30.12 14.01
C PRO A 223 24.34 28.64 14.42
N GLY A 224 25.47 28.02 14.05
CA GLY A 224 25.74 26.61 14.36
C GLY A 224 24.98 25.60 13.49
N LYS A 225 24.48 26.04 12.33
CA LYS A 225 23.85 25.17 11.32
C LYS A 225 24.83 24.13 10.77
N HIS A 226 24.35 22.89 10.63
CA HIS A 226 25.12 21.85 9.97
C HIS A 226 25.20 22.07 8.45
N PRO A 227 26.37 21.93 7.80
CA PRO A 227 26.55 22.25 6.38
C PRO A 227 25.62 21.50 5.43
N CYS A 228 25.30 20.24 5.75
CA CYS A 228 24.58 19.32 4.86
C CYS A 228 23.12 19.07 5.27
N GLU A 229 22.57 19.89 6.16
CA GLU A 229 21.19 19.75 6.67
C GLU A 229 20.15 19.80 5.55
N LYS A 230 19.21 18.85 5.59
CA LYS A 230 18.11 18.73 4.61
C LYS A 230 16.84 19.39 5.17
N PRO A 231 15.98 19.95 4.30
CA PRO A 231 14.72 20.56 4.75
C PRO A 231 13.77 19.53 5.37
N ALA A 232 13.07 19.93 6.43
CA ALA A 232 12.06 19.11 7.12
C ALA A 232 11.01 18.57 6.14
N ASP A 233 10.35 19.45 5.38
CA ASP A 233 9.31 19.05 4.42
C ASP A 233 9.79 18.04 3.37
N LEU A 234 11.07 18.13 2.97
CA LEU A 234 11.66 17.17 2.04
C LEU A 234 11.83 15.79 2.70
N LEU A 235 12.27 15.76 3.96
CA LEU A 235 12.45 14.52 4.71
C LEU A 235 11.11 13.90 5.10
N ASP A 236 10.12 14.71 5.49
CA ASP A 236 8.73 14.29 5.70
C ASP A 236 8.19 13.58 4.47
N HIS A 237 8.38 14.17 3.29
CA HIS A 237 7.96 13.56 2.03
C HIS A 237 8.62 12.19 1.82
N VAL A 238 9.94 12.07 2.03
CA VAL A 238 10.65 10.78 1.91
C VAL A 238 10.11 9.74 2.90
N ILE A 239 9.94 10.12 4.17
CA ILE A 239 9.52 9.23 5.26
C ILE A 239 8.08 8.77 5.05
N LEU A 240 7.15 9.68 4.76
CA LEU A 240 5.74 9.37 4.53
C LEU A 240 5.54 8.51 3.28
N THR A 241 6.32 8.75 2.23
CA THR A 241 6.19 7.98 1.00
C THR A 241 6.65 6.54 1.19
N SER A 242 7.71 6.30 1.96
CA SER A 242 8.39 5.00 1.99
C SER A 242 8.39 4.29 3.34
N SER A 243 7.59 4.73 4.30
CA SER A 243 7.41 4.05 5.60
C SER A 243 6.00 4.21 6.16
N GLN A 244 5.63 3.32 7.07
CA GLN A 244 4.42 3.43 7.89
C GLN A 244 4.76 3.83 9.33
N GLU A 245 3.76 4.26 10.09
CA GLU A 245 3.93 4.50 11.53
C GLU A 245 4.48 3.27 12.25
N GLY A 246 5.32 3.48 13.26
CA GLY A 246 6.01 2.44 14.01
C GLY A 246 7.18 1.78 13.27
N GLN A 247 7.36 2.01 11.97
CA GLN A 247 8.51 1.46 11.23
C GLN A 247 9.80 2.19 11.57
N VAL A 248 10.92 1.52 11.29
CA VAL A 248 12.27 2.00 11.59
C VAL A 248 12.87 2.72 10.38
N VAL A 249 13.41 3.91 10.61
CA VAL A 249 14.21 4.68 9.65
C VAL A 249 15.65 4.76 10.15
N LEU A 250 16.60 4.46 9.26
CA LEU A 250 18.03 4.58 9.51
C LEU A 250 18.59 5.79 8.75
N ASP A 251 19.27 6.68 9.47
CA ASP A 251 20.16 7.67 8.87
C ASP A 251 21.60 7.41 9.32
N ALA A 252 22.41 6.88 8.40
CA ALA A 252 23.79 6.49 8.68
C ALA A 252 24.77 7.69 8.74
N PHE A 253 24.30 8.90 8.39
CA PHE A 253 25.09 10.13 8.40
C PHE A 253 24.23 11.29 8.93
N MET A 254 23.72 11.12 10.16
CA MET A 254 22.58 11.92 10.63
C MET A 254 22.86 13.41 10.81
N GLY A 255 24.12 13.83 10.97
CA GLY A 255 24.48 15.25 11.10
C GLY A 255 23.68 15.93 12.22
N SER A 256 22.92 16.98 11.86
CA SER A 256 22.05 17.71 12.80
C SER A 256 20.78 16.96 13.24
N GLY A 257 20.59 15.71 12.81
CA GLY A 257 19.47 14.86 13.20
C GLY A 257 18.13 15.26 12.59
N SER A 258 18.12 16.02 11.48
CA SER A 258 16.88 16.44 10.82
C SER A 258 15.97 15.26 10.47
N THR A 259 16.55 14.14 10.01
CA THR A 259 15.79 12.91 9.72
C THR A 259 15.14 12.34 10.98
N GLY A 260 15.86 12.34 12.11
CA GLY A 260 15.35 11.85 13.39
C GLY A 260 14.20 12.70 13.94
N LYS A 261 14.30 14.03 13.81
CA LYS A 261 13.24 14.97 14.22
C LYS A 261 11.93 14.71 13.47
N GLU A 262 11.99 14.55 12.14
CA GLU A 262 10.80 14.19 11.36
C GLU A 262 10.31 12.77 11.68
N CYS A 263 11.20 11.80 11.95
CA CYS A 263 10.78 10.46 12.38
C CYS A 263 9.97 10.51 13.68
N ILE A 264 10.42 11.25 14.71
CA ILE A 264 9.70 11.40 15.98
C ILE A 264 8.32 12.03 15.74
N LYS A 265 8.29 13.16 15.01
CA LYS A 265 7.04 13.87 14.66
C LYS A 265 6.05 12.97 13.91
N LEU A 266 6.55 12.10 13.03
CA LEU A 266 5.75 11.19 12.23
C LEU A 266 5.53 9.81 12.90
N ASN A 267 5.84 9.63 14.18
CA ASN A 267 5.69 8.34 14.88
C ASN A 267 6.46 7.18 14.23
N ARG A 268 7.68 7.41 13.72
CA ARG A 268 8.62 6.38 13.27
C ARG A 268 9.72 6.17 14.30
N GLN A 269 10.21 4.94 14.40
CA GLN A 269 11.42 4.66 15.15
C GLN A 269 12.64 5.14 14.36
N PHE A 270 13.65 5.69 15.04
CA PHE A 270 14.82 6.28 14.40
C PHE A 270 16.11 5.64 14.91
N ILE A 271 17.00 5.30 13.97
CA ILE A 271 18.39 4.92 14.25
C ILE A 271 19.27 5.93 13.52
N GLY A 272 20.11 6.65 14.27
CA GLY A 272 21.03 7.64 13.74
C GLY A 272 22.49 7.29 14.03
N ILE A 273 23.37 7.48 13.04
CA ILE A 273 24.82 7.32 13.21
C ILE A 273 25.48 8.65 12.87
N GLU A 274 26.33 9.13 13.76
CA GLU A 274 27.19 10.30 13.55
C GLU A 274 28.57 9.99 14.12
N MET A 275 29.61 10.30 13.35
CA MET A 275 31.00 9.97 13.69
C MET A 275 31.60 11.06 14.59
N GLU A 276 31.26 12.32 14.35
CA GLU A 276 31.82 13.45 15.07
C GLU A 276 31.16 13.61 16.43
N ALA A 277 31.86 13.25 17.51
CA ALA A 277 31.33 13.27 18.87
C ALA A 277 30.68 14.62 19.28
N PRO A 278 31.23 15.80 18.94
CA PRO A 278 30.57 17.07 19.24
C PRO A 278 29.22 17.22 18.52
N THR A 279 29.15 16.80 17.25
CA THR A 279 27.91 16.82 16.45
C THR A 279 26.90 15.83 17.01
N PHE A 280 27.33 14.60 17.30
CA PHE A 280 26.49 13.56 17.90
C PHE A 280 25.85 14.03 19.22
N ASN A 281 26.66 14.55 20.16
CA ASN A 281 26.17 14.99 21.47
C ASN A 281 25.17 16.15 21.36
N LYS A 282 25.43 17.11 20.47
CA LYS A 282 24.50 18.21 20.20
C LYS A 282 23.17 17.69 19.64
N THR A 283 23.24 16.80 18.66
CA THR A 283 22.06 16.22 18.01
C THR A 283 21.22 15.40 18.98
N LEU A 284 21.84 14.64 19.90
CA LEU A 284 21.14 13.90 20.94
C LEU A 284 20.30 14.82 21.84
N ILE A 285 20.92 15.91 22.34
CA ILE A 285 20.21 16.93 23.14
C ILE A 285 19.05 17.57 22.37
N ASP A 286 19.20 17.77 21.06
CA ASP A 286 18.16 18.37 20.23
C ASP A 286 17.02 17.40 19.86
N LEU A 287 17.23 16.09 19.97
CA LEU A 287 16.20 15.06 19.76
C LEU A 287 15.39 14.76 21.04
N ASP A 288 15.97 14.99 22.21
CA ASP A 288 15.33 14.76 23.52
C ASP A 288 14.38 15.91 23.96
N LYS A 289 14.29 17.00 23.19
CA LYS A 289 13.41 18.16 23.46
C LYS A 289 12.06 18.00 22.79
#